data_AF-A0A8I0AH38-F1
#
_entry.id   AF-A0A8I0AH38-F1
#
_cell.length_a   1.000
_cell.length_b   1.000
_cell.length_c   1.000
_cell.angle_alpha   90.00
_cell.angle_beta   90.00
_cell.angle_gamma   90.00
#
_symmetry.space_group_name_H-M   'P 1'
#
loop_
_entity.id
_entity.type
_entity.pdbx_description
1 polymer ?
#
loop_
_entity_poly.entity_id
_entity_poly.type
_entity_poly.pdbx_seq_one_letter_code
_entity_poly.pdbx_strand_id
1 'polypeptide(L)'
;MATASTIINMASKEIGVKETGVNNVKYNTEYYGRAVNGENYPWCAVFVWWVFKHAGASALFCGGAKTASVYEVWRYYNSLGRVYNTPKVGDLAIVSTNNGGTYGHVGIVKTVTSSEIITIDGNSGDAVRTSKRSIGGRKMSFCRPAYGSSDGGSTGGNLSMGSSGTDVRDMQRKLIALGYSCGSAGADGVFGQGTYDAVCRFQRTYGLSVDGIIGPATRAKINSLYSRL
;
A
#
# COMPACT_ATOMS: atom_id res chain seq x y z
N MET A 1 -14.76 3.53 -4.21
CA MET A 1 -14.18 2.36 -3.50
C MET A 1 -12.92 2.81 -2.78
N ALA A 2 -12.67 2.31 -1.57
CA ALA A 2 -11.45 2.66 -0.83
C ALA A 2 -10.20 2.15 -1.54
N THR A 3 -9.12 2.91 -1.47
CA THR A 3 -7.86 2.64 -2.16
C THR A 3 -6.71 2.38 -1.20
N ALA A 4 -5.61 1.81 -1.68
CA ALA A 4 -4.40 1.66 -0.87
C ALA A 4 -3.92 3.01 -0.30
N SER A 5 -4.00 4.08 -1.11
CA SER A 5 -3.65 5.44 -0.71
C SER A 5 -4.53 5.94 0.43
N THR A 6 -5.84 5.65 0.40
CA THR A 6 -6.77 5.99 1.49
C THR A 6 -6.36 5.32 2.80
N ILE A 7 -6.06 4.02 2.77
CA ILE A 7 -5.61 3.25 3.95
C ILE A 7 -4.31 3.82 4.51
N ILE A 8 -3.34 4.07 3.64
CA ILE A 8 -2.01 4.58 4.03
C ILE A 8 -2.11 5.99 4.60
N ASN A 9 -2.94 6.86 4.02
CA ASN A 9 -3.16 8.21 4.52
C ASN A 9 -3.84 8.20 5.90
N MET A 10 -4.80 7.30 6.10
CA MET A 10 -5.43 7.11 7.40
C MET A 10 -4.40 6.63 8.44
N ALA A 11 -3.64 5.58 8.13
CA ALA A 11 -2.59 5.07 9.02
C ALA A 11 -1.47 6.09 9.30
N SER A 12 -1.11 6.92 8.30
CA SER A 12 -0.02 7.89 8.44
C SER A 12 -0.34 9.02 9.42
N LYS A 13 -1.62 9.40 9.57
CA LYS A 13 -2.06 10.41 10.55
C LYS A 13 -1.86 9.96 11.99
N GLU A 14 -1.72 8.66 12.20
CA GLU A 14 -1.62 8.05 13.52
C GLU A 14 -0.17 7.85 13.98
N ILE A 15 0.82 8.09 13.11
CA ILE A 15 2.25 7.94 13.44
C ILE A 15 2.58 8.82 14.65
N GLY A 16 3.16 8.21 15.69
CA GLY A 16 3.53 8.86 16.93
C GLY A 16 2.54 8.65 18.08
N VAL A 17 1.32 8.14 17.82
CA VAL A 17 0.41 7.72 18.90
C VAL A 17 1.03 6.59 19.70
N LYS A 18 1.08 6.74 21.02
CA LYS A 18 1.62 5.76 21.98
C LYS A 18 0.52 5.21 22.87
N GLU A 19 0.69 3.99 23.36
CA GLU A 19 -0.13 3.50 24.47
C GLU A 19 0.25 4.19 25.79
N THR A 20 -0.64 4.09 26.78
CA THR A 20 -0.45 4.62 28.13
C THR A 20 -0.61 3.50 29.17
N GLY A 21 0.48 3.03 29.76
CA GLY A 21 0.47 1.77 30.51
C GLY A 21 0.73 0.61 29.55
N VAL A 22 0.08 -0.54 29.76
CA VAL A 22 0.32 -1.75 28.95
C VAL A 22 -0.84 -1.95 27.97
N ASN A 23 -0.58 -1.82 26.66
CA ASN A 23 -1.57 -1.99 25.58
C ASN A 23 -2.85 -1.15 25.69
N ASN A 24 -2.86 -0.08 26.49
CA ASN A 24 -3.99 0.82 26.63
C ASN A 24 -3.88 1.97 25.63
N VAL A 25 -4.65 1.89 24.54
CA VAL A 25 -4.62 2.82 23.41
C VAL A 25 -6.02 3.00 22.84
N LYS A 26 -6.30 4.15 22.22
CA LYS A 26 -7.62 4.49 21.66
C LYS A 26 -8.19 3.41 20.72
N TYR A 27 -7.32 2.72 19.97
CA TYR A 27 -7.74 1.64 19.06
C TYR A 27 -8.33 0.45 19.81
N ASN A 28 -7.68 0.06 20.91
CA ASN A 28 -8.18 -1.00 21.78
C ASN A 28 -9.47 -0.57 22.49
N THR A 29 -9.55 0.66 22.97
CA THR A 29 -10.79 1.17 23.59
C THR A 29 -11.98 1.06 22.63
N GLU A 30 -11.79 1.47 21.37
CA GLU A 30 -12.84 1.34 20.35
C GLU A 30 -13.12 -0.12 19.96
N TYR A 31 -12.08 -0.96 19.92
CA TYR A 31 -12.22 -2.38 19.62
C TYR A 31 -12.96 -3.14 20.73
N TYR A 32 -12.65 -2.92 22.01
CA TYR A 32 -13.27 -3.65 23.11
C TYR A 32 -14.52 -2.97 23.67
N GLY A 33 -14.82 -1.74 23.23
CA GLY A 33 -15.94 -0.94 23.76
C GLY A 33 -15.70 -0.42 25.18
N ARG A 34 -14.48 -0.58 25.70
CA ARG A 34 -14.02 -0.13 27.02
C ARG A 34 -12.50 -0.01 27.02
N ALA A 35 -11.96 0.81 27.91
CA ALA A 35 -10.53 0.84 28.15
C ALA A 35 -10.04 -0.55 28.62
N VAL A 36 -8.88 -0.96 28.13
CA VAL A 36 -8.21 -2.21 28.50
C VAL A 36 -6.76 -1.88 28.85
N ASN A 37 -6.17 -2.67 29.75
CA ASN A 37 -4.76 -2.54 30.14
C ASN A 37 -4.24 -3.94 30.50
N GLY A 38 -3.11 -4.34 29.91
CA GLY A 38 -2.46 -5.63 30.17
C GLY A 38 -1.93 -6.33 28.90
N GLU A 39 -1.11 -7.34 29.12
CA GLU A 39 -0.37 -8.07 28.06
C GLU A 39 -1.26 -8.83 27.06
N ASN A 40 -2.50 -9.13 27.44
CA ASN A 40 -3.44 -9.89 26.61
C ASN A 40 -4.08 -9.06 25.49
N TYR A 41 -3.70 -7.79 25.32
CA TYR A 41 -4.33 -6.87 24.38
C TYR A 41 -3.39 -6.31 23.30
N PRO A 42 -2.51 -7.12 22.68
CA PRO A 42 -1.63 -6.61 21.62
C PRO A 42 -2.46 -6.02 20.48
N TRP A 43 -2.07 -4.84 20.02
CA TRP A 43 -2.95 -4.02 19.20
C TRP A 43 -2.48 -3.78 17.77
N CYS A 44 -1.48 -4.53 17.27
CA CYS A 44 -1.04 -4.39 15.87
C CYS A 44 -2.17 -4.67 14.85
N ALA A 45 -2.89 -5.79 15.00
CA ALA A 45 -4.03 -6.11 14.14
C ALA A 45 -5.25 -5.23 14.44
N VAL A 46 -5.46 -4.85 15.71
CA VAL A 46 -6.52 -3.93 16.12
C VAL A 46 -6.33 -2.55 15.47
N PHE A 47 -5.09 -2.07 15.38
CA PHE A 47 -4.76 -0.83 14.66
C PHE A 47 -5.10 -0.94 13.17
N VAL A 48 -4.74 -2.06 12.51
CA VAL A 48 -5.10 -2.25 11.10
C VAL A 48 -6.62 -2.28 10.92
N TRP A 49 -7.35 -3.01 11.77
CA TRP A 49 -8.82 -2.98 11.77
C TRP A 49 -9.36 -1.55 11.91
N TRP A 50 -8.83 -0.79 12.88
CA TRP A 50 -9.23 0.59 13.14
C TRP A 50 -9.00 1.48 11.92
N VAL A 51 -7.82 1.38 11.28
CA VAL A 51 -7.50 2.13 10.06
C VAL A 51 -8.50 1.84 8.96
N PHE A 52 -8.81 0.57 8.69
CA PHE A 52 -9.76 0.21 7.64
C PHE A 52 -11.18 0.66 7.96
N LYS A 53 -11.60 0.60 9.23
CA LYS A 53 -12.89 1.12 9.68
C LYS A 53 -12.99 2.63 9.45
N HIS A 54 -12.01 3.40 9.92
CA HIS A 54 -12.03 4.86 9.82
C HIS A 54 -11.74 5.37 8.40
N ALA A 55 -11.16 4.54 7.53
CA ALA A 55 -11.03 4.80 6.10
C ALA A 55 -12.31 4.50 5.30
N GLY A 56 -13.41 4.08 5.93
CA GLY A 56 -14.64 3.67 5.24
C GLY A 56 -14.46 2.40 4.40
N ALA A 57 -13.53 1.54 4.81
CA ALA A 57 -13.02 0.40 4.03
C ALA A 57 -13.15 -0.94 4.77
N SER A 58 -14.02 -1.05 5.77
CA SER A 58 -14.13 -2.24 6.62
C SER A 58 -14.24 -3.54 5.83
N ALA A 59 -15.04 -3.58 4.76
CA ALA A 59 -15.23 -4.78 3.93
C ALA A 59 -13.92 -5.29 3.30
N LEU A 60 -12.92 -4.42 3.12
CA LEU A 60 -11.60 -4.80 2.59
C LEU A 60 -10.71 -5.48 3.62
N PHE A 61 -10.97 -5.29 4.93
CA PHE A 61 -10.24 -5.95 6.01
C PHE A 61 -11.03 -7.16 6.51
N CYS A 62 -10.55 -8.36 6.22
CA CYS A 62 -11.17 -9.60 6.68
C CYS A 62 -12.67 -9.71 6.37
N GLY A 63 -13.12 -9.13 5.24
CA GLY A 63 -14.53 -9.13 4.84
C GLY A 63 -15.44 -8.26 5.70
N GLY A 64 -14.87 -7.31 6.46
CA GLY A 64 -15.60 -6.54 7.48
C GLY A 64 -15.50 -7.13 8.88
N ALA A 65 -14.83 -8.27 9.04
CA ALA A 65 -14.67 -8.90 10.34
C ALA A 65 -13.81 -8.05 11.29
N LYS A 66 -14.12 -8.18 12.57
CA LYS A 66 -13.40 -7.56 13.67
C LYS A 66 -12.47 -8.61 14.30
N THR A 67 -11.17 -8.48 14.10
CA THR A 67 -10.16 -9.42 14.62
C THR A 67 -8.94 -8.69 15.18
N ALA A 68 -8.41 -9.20 16.29
CA ALA A 68 -7.14 -8.79 16.90
C ALA A 68 -6.01 -9.81 16.60
N SER A 69 -6.31 -10.90 15.88
CA SER A 69 -5.37 -11.98 15.60
C SER A 69 -4.70 -11.80 14.25
N VAL A 70 -3.37 -11.73 14.22
CA VAL A 70 -2.57 -11.69 13.00
C VAL A 70 -2.77 -12.96 12.17
N TYR A 71 -2.90 -14.11 12.82
CA TYR A 71 -3.18 -15.38 12.14
C TYR A 71 -4.51 -15.34 11.41
N GLU A 72 -5.55 -14.78 12.03
CA GLU A 72 -6.86 -14.67 11.39
C GLU A 72 -6.85 -13.77 10.17
N VAL A 73 -6.07 -12.67 10.22
CA VAL A 73 -5.83 -11.83 9.04
C VAL A 73 -5.21 -12.67 7.93
N TRP A 74 -4.08 -13.35 8.21
CA TRP A 74 -3.42 -14.19 7.21
C TRP A 74 -4.35 -15.28 6.66
N ARG A 75 -5.06 -15.99 7.55
CA ARG A 75 -5.97 -17.09 7.22
C ARG A 75 -7.07 -16.65 6.28
N TYR A 76 -7.66 -15.48 6.53
CA TYR A 76 -8.68 -14.90 5.66
C TYR A 76 -8.16 -14.62 4.25
N TYR A 77 -7.02 -13.94 4.11
CA TYR A 77 -6.52 -13.65 2.75
C TYR A 77 -5.98 -14.90 2.07
N ASN A 78 -5.47 -15.87 2.82
CA ASN A 78 -5.01 -17.15 2.29
C ASN A 78 -6.17 -17.96 1.71
N SER A 79 -7.33 -18.00 2.38
CA SER A 79 -8.52 -18.70 1.86
C SER A 79 -9.06 -18.09 0.56
N LEU A 80 -8.77 -16.81 0.31
CA LEU A 80 -9.10 -16.11 -0.93
C LEU A 80 -8.01 -16.23 -2.02
N GLY A 81 -6.88 -16.90 -1.75
CA GLY A 81 -5.74 -16.94 -2.67
C GLY A 81 -5.03 -15.58 -2.83
N ARG A 82 -5.10 -14.72 -1.81
CA ARG A 82 -4.61 -13.32 -1.83
C ARG A 82 -3.41 -13.09 -0.91
N VAL A 83 -2.59 -14.12 -0.72
CA VAL A 83 -1.32 -14.06 0.01
C VAL A 83 -0.18 -14.22 -0.99
N TYR A 84 0.80 -13.32 -0.91
CA TYR A 84 1.90 -13.24 -1.87
C TYR A 84 3.24 -13.19 -1.14
N ASN A 85 4.30 -13.60 -1.84
CA ASN A 85 5.68 -13.46 -1.37
C ASN A 85 6.34 -12.16 -1.88
N THR A 86 5.67 -11.44 -2.78
CA THR A 86 6.12 -10.14 -3.30
C THR A 86 5.22 -9.02 -2.77
N PRO A 87 5.81 -7.99 -2.13
CA PRO A 87 5.04 -6.88 -1.57
C PRO A 87 4.50 -5.95 -2.64
N LYS A 88 3.33 -5.39 -2.37
CA LYS A 88 2.79 -4.19 -3.00
C LYS A 88 2.39 -3.19 -1.92
N VAL A 89 2.44 -1.92 -2.27
CA VAL A 89 1.89 -0.85 -1.44
C VAL A 89 0.41 -1.12 -1.16
N GLY A 90 0.01 -0.93 0.10
CA GLY A 90 -1.31 -1.24 0.62
C GLY A 90 -1.50 -2.70 1.03
N ASP A 91 -0.52 -3.59 0.82
CA ASP A 91 -0.58 -4.92 1.39
C ASP A 91 -0.48 -4.85 2.93
N LEU A 92 -1.01 -5.88 3.58
CA LEU A 92 -0.76 -6.14 4.99
C LEU A 92 0.45 -7.08 5.08
N ALA A 93 1.58 -6.55 5.55
CA ALA A 93 2.80 -7.32 5.77
C ALA A 93 2.65 -8.14 7.05
N ILE A 94 2.47 -9.44 6.89
CA ILE A 94 2.43 -10.39 7.98
C ILE A 94 3.86 -10.85 8.26
N VAL A 95 4.36 -10.50 9.44
CA VAL A 95 5.74 -10.77 9.83
C VAL A 95 5.80 -11.96 10.79
N SER A 96 6.38 -13.07 10.34
CA SER A 96 6.50 -14.29 11.14
C SER A 96 7.65 -14.19 12.15
N THR A 97 7.44 -14.62 13.41
CA THR A 97 8.47 -14.55 14.46
C THR A 97 9.56 -15.59 14.36
N ASN A 98 9.33 -16.69 13.63
CA ASN A 98 10.34 -17.73 13.33
C ASN A 98 10.19 -18.25 11.89
N ASN A 99 11.24 -18.92 11.40
CA ASN A 99 11.22 -19.74 10.18
C ASN A 99 10.25 -20.93 10.34
N GLY A 100 8.93 -20.70 10.36
CA GLY A 100 7.95 -21.79 10.40
C GLY A 100 6.66 -21.61 11.18
N GLY A 101 6.09 -20.39 11.34
CA GLY A 101 4.62 -20.32 11.46
C GLY A 101 3.97 -19.61 12.65
N THR A 102 4.68 -18.89 13.52
CA THR A 102 4.01 -17.97 14.47
C THR A 102 3.91 -16.57 13.84
N TYR A 103 2.70 -16.19 13.44
CA TYR A 103 2.42 -14.86 12.87
C TYR A 103 2.43 -13.81 13.99
N GLY A 104 3.55 -13.11 14.18
CA GLY A 104 3.73 -12.27 15.36
C GLY A 104 3.35 -10.80 15.19
N HIS A 105 3.28 -10.29 13.96
CA HIS A 105 3.01 -8.87 13.72
C HIS A 105 2.38 -8.61 12.36
N VAL A 106 1.58 -7.55 12.26
CA VAL A 106 1.03 -7.03 11.00
C VAL A 106 1.25 -5.54 10.89
N GLY A 107 1.66 -5.11 9.69
CA GLY A 107 1.82 -3.71 9.33
C GLY A 107 1.23 -3.40 7.96
N ILE A 108 0.91 -2.13 7.71
CA ILE A 108 0.42 -1.68 6.40
C ILE A 108 1.61 -1.25 5.54
N VAL A 109 1.83 -1.87 4.38
CA VAL A 109 2.92 -1.51 3.47
C VAL A 109 2.68 -0.13 2.89
N LYS A 110 3.55 0.82 3.24
CA LYS A 110 3.54 2.21 2.77
C LYS A 110 4.33 2.40 1.49
N THR A 111 5.53 1.80 1.41
CA THR A 111 6.41 1.89 0.23
C THR A 111 7.07 0.55 -0.04
N VAL A 112 7.39 0.28 -1.30
CA VAL A 112 8.13 -0.89 -1.75
C VAL A 112 9.29 -0.46 -2.66
N THR A 113 10.47 -1.02 -2.41
CA THR A 113 11.63 -0.97 -3.31
C THR A 113 12.01 -2.39 -3.74
N SER A 114 13.09 -2.54 -4.51
CA SER A 114 13.58 -3.87 -4.93
C SER A 114 14.03 -4.75 -3.76
N SER A 115 14.46 -4.16 -2.65
CA SER A 115 15.05 -4.89 -1.52
C SER A 115 14.40 -4.58 -0.17
N GLU A 116 13.57 -3.55 -0.08
CA GLU A 116 13.01 -3.06 1.18
C GLU A 116 11.52 -2.72 1.08
N ILE A 117 10.85 -2.78 2.22
CA ILE A 117 9.54 -2.16 2.44
C ILE A 117 9.61 -1.19 3.61
N ILE A 118 8.75 -0.18 3.58
CA ILE A 118 8.40 0.61 4.77
C ILE A 118 6.96 0.26 5.13
N THR A 119 6.71 -0.14 6.37
CA THR A 119 5.37 -0.40 6.90
C THR A 119 4.97 0.67 7.91
N ILE A 120 3.66 0.88 8.09
CA ILE A 120 3.08 1.61 9.24
C ILE A 120 2.49 0.56 10.17
N ASP A 121 3.03 0.52 11.39
CA ASP A 121 2.82 -0.55 12.35
C ASP A 121 2.20 0.01 13.60
N GLY A 122 1.11 -0.61 14.07
CA GLY A 122 0.65 -0.43 15.44
C GLY A 122 1.37 -1.37 16.38
N ASN A 123 1.48 -1.03 17.65
CA ASN A 123 2.17 -1.80 18.67
C ASN A 123 3.63 -2.15 18.30
N SER A 124 4.34 -1.21 17.69
CA SER A 124 5.76 -1.35 17.39
C SER A 124 6.54 -0.42 18.32
N GLY A 125 7.14 -0.98 19.37
CA GLY A 125 7.70 -0.18 20.47
C GLY A 125 6.62 0.68 21.12
N ASP A 126 5.49 0.04 21.44
CA ASP A 126 4.35 0.59 22.19
C ASP A 126 3.73 1.83 21.53
N ALA A 127 3.88 1.93 20.21
CA ALA A 127 3.47 3.09 19.42
C ALA A 127 3.09 2.73 17.98
N VAL A 128 2.42 3.67 17.31
CA VAL A 128 2.28 3.67 15.86
C VAL A 128 3.55 4.25 15.26
N ARG A 129 4.26 3.47 14.43
CA ARG A 129 5.56 3.86 13.86
C ARG A 129 5.70 3.39 12.43
N THR A 130 6.65 3.98 11.71
CA THR A 130 7.14 3.40 10.46
C THR A 130 8.29 2.45 10.73
N SER A 131 8.26 1.27 10.12
CA SER A 131 9.33 0.28 10.20
C SER A 131 9.90 -0.03 8.83
N LYS A 132 11.22 0.05 8.69
CA LYS A 132 11.93 -0.40 7.51
C LYS A 132 12.24 -1.90 7.65
N ARG A 133 11.95 -2.69 6.62
CA ARG A 133 12.16 -4.15 6.64
C ARG A 133 12.77 -4.61 5.31
N SER A 134 13.81 -5.45 5.39
CA SER A 134 14.41 -6.07 4.22
C SER A 134 13.56 -7.24 3.72
N ILE A 135 13.27 -7.29 2.42
CA ILE A 135 12.50 -8.35 1.77
C ILE A 135 13.25 -9.69 1.80
N GLY A 136 14.59 -9.66 1.78
CA GLY A 136 15.44 -10.86 1.83
C GLY A 136 15.76 -11.36 3.24
N GLY A 137 15.36 -10.65 4.29
CA GLY A 137 15.71 -10.98 5.68
C GLY A 137 14.73 -11.95 6.33
N ARG A 138 13.63 -11.40 6.85
CA ARG A 138 12.66 -12.14 7.68
C ARG A 138 11.53 -12.68 6.80
N LYS A 139 11.07 -13.92 7.03
CA LYS A 139 9.94 -14.50 6.30
C LYS A 139 8.68 -13.65 6.52
N MET A 140 8.23 -13.01 5.46
CA MET A 140 7.04 -12.18 5.42
C MET A 140 6.07 -12.73 4.38
N SER A 141 4.78 -12.61 4.67
CA SER A 141 3.71 -12.86 3.72
C SER A 141 2.90 -11.60 3.53
N PHE A 142 2.52 -11.29 2.30
CA PHE A 142 1.81 -10.06 1.96
C PHE A 142 0.36 -10.38 1.63
N CYS A 143 -0.53 -10.04 2.56
CA CYS A 143 -1.97 -10.19 2.36
C CYS A 143 -2.50 -8.98 1.60
N ARG A 144 -3.20 -9.18 0.48
CA ARG A 144 -3.59 -8.10 -0.42
C ARG A 144 -5.08 -7.80 -0.38
N PRO A 145 -5.54 -6.71 0.26
CA PRO A 145 -6.93 -6.26 0.20
C PRO A 145 -7.43 -6.01 -1.22
N ALA A 146 -8.73 -6.16 -1.42
CA ALA A 146 -9.43 -5.99 -2.69
C ALA A 146 -9.73 -4.52 -2.99
N TYR A 147 -8.70 -3.67 -3.01
CA TYR A 147 -8.88 -2.27 -3.39
C TYR A 147 -9.62 -2.18 -4.72
N GLY A 148 -10.57 -1.24 -4.81
CA GLY A 148 -11.30 -1.00 -6.05
C GLY A 148 -10.33 -0.67 -7.19
N SER A 149 -10.76 -0.85 -8.44
CA SER A 149 -9.94 -0.77 -9.67
C SER A 149 -9.31 0.60 -10.00
N SER A 150 -9.18 1.46 -9.00
CA SER A 150 -8.40 2.70 -8.95
C SER A 150 -7.56 2.63 -7.67
N ASP A 151 -6.24 2.66 -7.78
CA ASP A 151 -5.25 2.66 -6.67
C ASP A 151 -5.05 1.34 -5.90
N GLY A 152 -4.31 0.41 -6.52
CA GLY A 152 -3.09 -0.03 -5.85
C GLY A 152 -2.07 1.07 -6.05
N GLY A 153 -1.80 1.90 -5.03
CA GLY A 153 -0.84 2.99 -5.08
C GLY A 153 0.55 2.45 -5.43
N SER A 154 0.86 2.32 -6.71
CA SER A 154 2.09 1.74 -7.21
C SER A 154 3.27 2.67 -6.94
N THR A 155 4.03 2.33 -5.92
CA THR A 155 5.49 2.48 -5.94
C THR A 155 6.06 1.07 -5.68
N GLY A 156 6.94 0.50 -6.48
CA GLY A 156 7.59 1.01 -7.67
C GLY A 156 8.08 -0.14 -8.55
N GLY A 157 7.45 -0.27 -9.71
CA GLY A 157 8.07 -0.77 -10.92
C GLY A 157 8.08 0.37 -11.94
N ASN A 158 9.18 0.50 -12.66
CA ASN A 158 9.23 1.30 -13.88
C ASN A 158 8.13 0.81 -14.83
N LEU A 159 7.29 1.72 -15.36
CA LEU A 159 6.41 1.35 -16.46
C LEU A 159 7.17 1.56 -17.75
N SER A 160 7.20 0.53 -18.58
CA SER A 160 7.91 0.50 -19.85
C SER A 160 7.10 -0.30 -20.87
N MET A 161 7.61 -0.36 -22.10
CA MET A 161 7.00 -1.14 -23.17
C MET A 161 6.61 -2.56 -22.73
N GLY A 162 5.37 -2.95 -23.04
CA GLY A 162 4.80 -4.24 -22.65
C GLY A 162 4.17 -4.27 -21.25
N SER A 163 4.36 -3.23 -20.43
CA SER A 163 3.60 -3.07 -19.18
C SER A 163 2.11 -2.94 -19.46
N SER A 164 1.26 -3.46 -18.57
CA SER A 164 -0.18 -3.30 -18.69
C SER A 164 -0.86 -3.22 -17.32
N GLY A 165 -2.09 -2.71 -17.30
CA GLY A 165 -2.92 -2.60 -16.11
C GLY A 165 -3.31 -1.17 -15.77
N THR A 166 -3.89 -1.01 -14.58
CA THR A 166 -4.45 0.26 -14.10
C THR A 166 -3.40 1.37 -13.98
N ASP A 167 -2.16 1.04 -13.58
CA ASP A 167 -1.08 2.02 -13.46
C ASP A 167 -0.72 2.66 -14.81
N VAL A 168 -0.66 1.84 -15.86
CA VAL A 168 -0.41 2.30 -17.22
C VAL A 168 -1.56 3.21 -17.66
N ARG A 169 -2.80 2.77 -17.44
CA ARG A 169 -4.00 3.54 -17.81
C ARG A 169 -4.04 4.89 -17.12
N ASP A 170 -3.72 4.95 -15.82
CA ASP A 170 -3.72 6.19 -15.08
C ASP A 170 -2.60 7.13 -15.53
N MET A 171 -1.42 6.59 -15.85
CA MET A 171 -0.34 7.42 -16.41
C MET A 171 -0.66 7.92 -17.84
N GLN A 172 -1.29 7.09 -18.68
CA GLN A 172 -1.78 7.50 -20.00
C GLN A 172 -2.82 8.62 -19.88
N ARG A 173 -3.81 8.51 -18.99
CA ARG A 173 -4.80 9.57 -18.74
C ARG A 173 -4.15 10.90 -18.39
N LYS A 174 -3.17 10.88 -17.48
CA LYS A 174 -2.45 12.08 -17.05
C LYS A 174 -1.63 12.68 -18.19
N LEU A 175 -0.93 11.85 -18.97
CA LEU A 175 -0.18 12.30 -20.15
C LEU A 175 -1.12 12.94 -21.19
N ILE A 176 -2.24 12.29 -21.50
CA ILE A 176 -3.24 12.81 -22.44
C ILE A 176 -3.81 14.15 -21.97
N ALA A 177 -4.17 14.27 -20.68
CA ALA A 177 -4.66 15.52 -20.10
C ALA A 177 -3.61 16.64 -20.15
N LEU A 178 -2.32 16.29 -20.07
CA LEU A 178 -1.19 17.21 -20.23
C LEU A 178 -0.83 17.50 -21.70
N GLY A 179 -1.63 17.01 -22.66
CA GLY A 179 -1.42 17.25 -24.10
C GLY A 179 -0.51 16.24 -24.79
N TYR A 180 -0.08 15.18 -24.12
CA TYR A 180 0.76 14.12 -24.68
C TYR A 180 -0.09 12.93 -25.11
N SER A 181 -0.49 12.90 -26.39
CA SER A 181 -1.25 11.78 -26.96
C SER A 181 -0.50 10.45 -26.82
N CYS A 182 -1.19 9.42 -26.30
CA CYS A 182 -0.70 8.04 -26.18
C CYS A 182 -1.08 7.15 -27.38
N GLY A 183 -1.44 7.75 -28.52
CA GLY A 183 -1.90 7.05 -29.72
C GLY A 183 -3.42 6.93 -29.79
N SER A 184 -3.93 6.26 -30.83
CA SER A 184 -5.37 6.14 -31.12
C SER A 184 -6.15 5.38 -30.04
N ALA A 185 -5.50 4.45 -29.33
CA ALA A 185 -6.12 3.69 -28.25
C ALA A 185 -6.33 4.51 -26.95
N GLY A 186 -5.70 5.68 -26.83
CA GLY A 186 -5.83 6.54 -25.66
C GLY A 186 -5.30 5.90 -24.38
N ALA A 187 -6.10 5.92 -23.32
CA ALA A 187 -5.76 5.35 -22.03
C ALA A 187 -6.35 3.93 -21.84
N ASP A 188 -5.88 3.00 -22.66
CA ASP A 188 -6.33 1.61 -22.71
C ASP A 188 -5.76 0.74 -21.57
N GLY A 189 -4.68 1.19 -20.93
CA GLY A 189 -3.95 0.45 -19.92
C GLY A 189 -2.90 -0.50 -20.49
N VAL A 190 -2.50 -0.35 -21.75
CA VAL A 190 -1.42 -1.12 -22.39
C VAL A 190 -0.30 -0.18 -22.81
N PHE A 191 0.91 -0.42 -22.31
CA PHE A 191 2.07 0.41 -22.60
C PHE A 191 2.67 -0.03 -23.93
N GLY A 192 1.99 0.33 -25.02
CA GLY A 192 2.43 0.13 -26.39
C GLY A 192 3.23 1.31 -26.95
N GLN A 193 3.48 1.29 -28.25
CA GLN A 193 4.31 2.29 -28.94
C GLN A 193 3.82 3.73 -28.72
N GLY A 194 2.50 3.97 -28.81
CA GLY A 194 1.95 5.30 -28.61
C GLY A 194 2.21 5.87 -27.21
N THR A 195 2.21 5.02 -26.18
CA THR A 195 2.53 5.45 -24.80
C THR A 195 4.02 5.72 -24.64
N TYR A 196 4.88 4.86 -25.21
CA TYR A 196 6.32 5.06 -25.22
C TYR A 196 6.71 6.40 -25.87
N ASP A 197 6.15 6.70 -27.03
CA ASP A 197 6.42 7.96 -27.73
C ASP A 197 5.95 9.18 -26.92
N ALA A 198 4.80 9.07 -26.24
CA ALA A 198 4.29 10.10 -25.34
C ALA A 198 5.25 10.38 -24.18
N VAL A 199 5.76 9.31 -23.55
CA VAL A 199 6.71 9.41 -22.43
C VAL A 199 8.04 10.00 -22.90
N CYS A 200 8.58 9.57 -24.03
CA CYS A 200 9.80 10.14 -24.60
C CYS A 200 9.65 11.64 -24.90
N ARG A 201 8.50 12.06 -25.47
CA ARG A 201 8.20 13.49 -25.69
C ARG A 201 8.15 14.26 -24.37
N PHE A 202 7.42 13.74 -23.38
CA PHE A 202 7.32 14.34 -22.06
C PHE A 202 8.68 14.50 -21.39
N GLN A 203 9.51 13.46 -21.41
CA GLN A 203 10.85 13.46 -20.82
C GLN A 203 11.74 14.52 -21.48
N ARG A 204 11.72 14.63 -22.82
CA ARG A 204 12.44 15.69 -23.54
C ARG A 204 11.99 17.08 -23.12
N THR A 205 10.69 17.33 -23.04
CA THR A 205 10.15 18.65 -22.66
C THR A 205 10.63 19.10 -21.29
N TYR A 206 10.76 18.17 -20.33
CA TYR A 206 11.08 18.50 -18.94
C TYR A 206 12.52 18.17 -18.52
N GLY A 207 13.42 17.91 -19.47
CA GLY A 207 14.84 17.67 -19.20
C GLY A 207 15.12 16.41 -18.37
N LEU A 208 14.30 15.37 -18.54
CA LEU A 208 14.48 14.08 -17.89
C LEU A 208 15.28 13.11 -18.79
N SER A 209 15.78 12.01 -18.21
CA SER A 209 16.31 10.88 -19.00
C SER A 209 15.26 10.43 -20.02
N VAL A 210 15.61 10.37 -21.30
CA VAL A 210 14.71 10.04 -22.41
C VAL A 210 14.83 8.56 -22.75
N ASP A 211 14.41 7.72 -21.79
CA ASP A 211 14.45 6.26 -21.90
C ASP A 211 13.08 5.66 -22.25
N GLY A 212 12.03 6.49 -22.31
CA GLY A 212 10.65 6.05 -22.55
C GLY A 212 10.06 5.27 -21.37
N ILE A 213 10.68 5.39 -20.19
CA ILE A 213 10.29 4.68 -18.97
C ILE A 213 9.66 5.67 -17.99
N ILE A 214 8.49 5.30 -17.45
CA ILE A 214 7.87 6.03 -16.35
C ILE A 214 8.45 5.52 -15.02
N GLY A 215 9.70 5.92 -14.77
CA GLY A 215 10.37 5.76 -13.48
C GLY A 215 9.97 6.83 -12.45
N PRO A 216 10.58 6.83 -11.26
CA PRO A 216 10.19 7.72 -10.17
C PRO A 216 10.22 9.22 -10.54
N ALA A 217 11.27 9.68 -11.24
CA ALA A 217 11.40 11.08 -11.65
C ALA A 217 10.33 11.49 -12.68
N THR A 218 10.15 10.69 -13.73
CA THR A 218 9.10 10.89 -14.75
C THR A 218 7.71 10.93 -14.11
N ARG A 219 7.42 9.96 -13.23
CA ARG A 219 6.14 9.85 -12.53
C ARG A 219 5.86 11.06 -11.64
N ALA A 220 6.84 11.47 -10.84
CA ALA A 220 6.72 12.63 -9.97
C ALA A 220 6.42 13.90 -10.76
N LYS A 221 7.12 14.09 -11.90
CA LYS A 221 6.90 15.26 -12.76
C LYS A 221 5.52 15.27 -13.41
N ILE A 222 5.06 14.14 -13.96
CA ILE A 222 3.70 14.01 -14.54
C ILE A 222 2.65 14.33 -13.47
N ASN A 223 2.74 13.72 -12.30
CA ASN A 223 1.78 13.93 -11.21
C ASN A 223 1.75 15.39 -10.75
N SER A 224 2.93 16.03 -10.63
CA SER A 224 3.04 17.42 -10.19
C SER A 224 2.41 18.42 -11.16
N LEU A 225 2.47 18.15 -12.47
CA LEU A 225 1.85 19.00 -13.48
C LEU A 225 0.34 18.74 -13.58
N TYR A 226 -0.05 17.46 -13.55
CA TYR A 226 -1.46 17.07 -13.60
C TYR A 226 -2.26 17.62 -12.41
N SER A 227 -1.66 17.69 -11.21
CA SER A 227 -2.32 18.29 -10.04
C SER A 227 -2.52 19.80 -10.11
N ARG A 228 -2.04 20.47 -11.18
CA ARG A 228 -2.18 21.92 -11.40
C ARG A 228 -3.14 22.25 -12.55
N LEU A 229 -3.70 21.23 -13.21
CA LEU A 229 -4.83 21.36 -14.14
C LEU A 229 -6.12 21.47 -13.35
#